data_AF-A0A3S3R3H6-F1
#
_entry.id   AF-A0A3S3R3H6-F1
#
_cell.length_a   1.000
_cell.length_b   1.000
_cell.length_c   1.000
_cell.angle_alpha   90.00
_cell.angle_beta   90.00
_cell.angle_gamma   90.00
#
_symmetry.space_group_name_H-M   'P 1'
#
loop_
_entity.id
_entity.type
_entity.pdbx_description
1 polymer ?
#
loop_
_entity_poly.entity_id
_entity_poly.type
_entity_poly.pdbx_seq_one_letter_code
_entity_poly.pdbx_strand_id
1 'polypeptide(L)'
;MHNFGYFEEGRVGKVSDVRIWQRILGYCRPHKLGIFSSILLSLLITCATLALPRLMQLGIDKYIAVADQDTAVRLAGLANLAFIYGGAVLLAFAAGFIQVVLLEYIGQSIMHRLRNDLYQHILGLDLAFFHRHPVGRLVTRLTNDIQNMHEMFTSVMVTLFNDLLKLVGILVVLSFINLRLAAVMALFLPLALTVT
;
A
#
# COMPACT_ATOMS: atom_id res chain seq x y z
N MET A 1 -37.06 23.19 6.44
CA MET A 1 -35.80 22.45 6.20
C MET A 1 -35.91 21.12 6.91
N HIS A 2 -36.21 20.05 6.17
CA HIS A 2 -36.37 18.71 6.75
C HIS A 2 -34.98 18.17 7.12
N ASN A 3 -34.77 17.91 8.40
CA ASN A 3 -33.56 17.32 8.93
C ASN A 3 -33.58 15.82 8.59
N PHE A 4 -32.83 15.40 7.57
CA PHE A 4 -32.61 13.98 7.29
C PHE A 4 -31.67 13.43 8.37
N GLY A 5 -32.23 13.13 9.54
CA GLY A 5 -31.51 12.53 10.66
C GLY A 5 -30.94 11.17 10.28
N TYR A 6 -29.69 11.14 9.83
CA TYR A 6 -28.90 9.92 9.69
C TYR A 6 -28.38 9.52 11.08
N PHE A 7 -29.24 8.93 11.90
CA PHE A 7 -28.78 8.19 13.06
C PHE A 7 -28.32 6.81 12.57
N GLU A 8 -27.00 6.63 12.47
CA GLU A 8 -26.36 5.31 12.34
C GLU A 8 -26.47 4.54 13.67
N GLU A 9 -27.69 4.29 14.15
CA GLU A 9 -27.90 3.32 15.22
C GLU A 9 -28.06 1.92 14.61
N GLY A 10 -26.96 1.42 14.06
CA GLY A 10 -26.77 0.01 13.78
C GLY A 10 -25.53 -0.42 14.52
N ARG A 11 -25.71 -1.26 15.56
CA ARG A 11 -24.63 -1.91 16.33
C ARG A 11 -23.39 -2.07 15.46
N VAL A 12 -22.34 -1.30 15.75
CA VAL A 12 -21.03 -1.45 15.13
C VAL A 12 -20.64 -2.91 15.32
N GLY A 13 -20.75 -3.70 14.24
CA GLY A 13 -20.37 -5.11 14.28
C GLY A 13 -18.95 -5.20 14.81
N LYS A 14 -18.69 -6.16 15.70
CA LYS A 14 -17.34 -6.38 16.21
C LYS A 14 -16.40 -6.47 15.00
N VAL A 15 -15.34 -5.65 15.01
CA VAL A 15 -14.27 -5.58 14.00
C VAL A 15 -13.63 -6.96 13.71
N SER A 16 -13.94 -7.96 14.54
CA SER A 16 -13.50 -9.35 14.51
C SER A 16 -14.47 -10.32 13.82
N ASP A 17 -15.46 -9.89 13.04
CA ASP A 17 -16.24 -10.83 12.22
C ASP A 17 -15.43 -11.33 11.01
N VAL A 18 -14.54 -12.30 11.28
CA VAL A 18 -13.68 -13.00 10.31
C VAL A 18 -14.48 -13.52 9.10
N ARG A 19 -15.76 -13.84 9.29
CA ARG A 19 -16.68 -14.28 8.23
C ARG A 19 -16.92 -13.20 7.17
N ILE A 20 -17.02 -11.93 7.57
CA ILE A 20 -17.21 -10.81 6.64
C ILE A 20 -15.95 -10.64 5.79
N TRP A 21 -14.78 -10.67 6.44
CA TRP A 21 -13.49 -10.63 5.77
C TRP A 21 -13.30 -11.77 4.76
N GLN A 22 -13.68 -12.99 5.10
CA GLN A 22 -13.62 -14.13 4.18
C GLN A 22 -14.51 -13.93 2.95
N ARG A 23 -15.71 -13.36 3.12
CA ARG A 23 -16.63 -13.07 2.02
C ARG A 23 -16.05 -12.00 1.10
N ILE A 24 -15.47 -10.94 1.66
CA ILE A 24 -14.85 -9.86 0.88
C ILE A 24 -13.59 -10.35 0.14
N LEU A 25 -12.74 -11.14 0.80
CA LEU A 25 -11.60 -11.80 0.16
C LEU A 25 -12.03 -12.75 -0.98
N GLY A 26 -13.27 -13.27 -0.92
CA GLY A 26 -13.92 -13.98 -2.01
C GLY A 26 -13.97 -13.16 -3.30
N TYR A 27 -14.30 -11.87 -3.22
CA TYR A 27 -14.32 -10.94 -4.35
C TYR A 27 -12.93 -10.62 -4.90
N CYS A 28 -11.87 -10.75 -4.09
CA CYS A 28 -10.49 -10.59 -4.54
C CYS A 28 -9.95 -11.81 -5.30
N ARG A 29 -10.57 -12.99 -5.19
CA ARG A 29 -10.09 -14.24 -5.79
C ARG A 29 -9.84 -14.19 -7.31
N PRO A 30 -10.67 -13.53 -8.13
CA PRO A 30 -10.42 -13.42 -9.58
C PRO A 30 -9.16 -12.61 -9.91
N HIS A 31 -8.72 -11.73 -9.00
CA HIS A 31 -7.57 -10.85 -9.18
C HIS A 31 -6.31 -11.33 -8.44
N LYS A 32 -6.24 -12.61 -8.04
CA LYS A 32 -5.08 -13.18 -7.31
C LYS A 32 -3.75 -12.94 -8.02
N LEU A 33 -3.72 -13.09 -9.35
CA LEU A 33 -2.49 -12.83 -10.13
C LEU A 33 -2.07 -11.37 -10.04
N GLY A 34 -3.03 -10.44 -10.16
CA GLY A 34 -2.75 -9.02 -10.02
C GLY A 34 -2.24 -8.66 -8.62
N ILE A 35 -2.87 -9.20 -7.57
CA ILE A 35 -2.44 -8.99 -6.18
C ILE A 35 -1.04 -9.57 -5.94
N PHE A 36 -0.77 -10.78 -6.44
CA PHE A 36 0.55 -11.40 -6.34
C PHE A 36 1.62 -10.59 -7.07
N SER A 37 1.32 -10.11 -8.28
CA SER A 37 2.20 -9.20 -9.03
C SER A 37 2.45 -7.90 -8.26
N SER A 38 1.45 -7.32 -7.60
CA SER A 38 1.63 -6.13 -6.75
C SER A 38 2.55 -6.40 -5.56
N ILE A 39 2.51 -7.59 -4.96
CA ILE A 39 3.43 -7.98 -3.88
C ILE A 39 4.86 -8.13 -4.43
N LEU A 40 5.02 -8.74 -5.60
CA LEU A 40 6.35 -8.87 -6.22
C LEU A 40 6.93 -7.50 -6.58
N LEU A 41 6.10 -6.60 -7.12
CA LEU A 41 6.47 -5.20 -7.38
C LEU A 41 6.85 -4.47 -6.09
N SER A 42 6.10 -4.67 -4.99
CA SER A 42 6.44 -4.11 -3.67
C SER A 42 7.84 -4.50 -3.21
N LEU A 43 8.17 -5.78 -3.35
CA LEU A 43 9.49 -6.31 -3.00
C LEU A 43 10.59 -5.66 -3.84
N LEU A 44 10.37 -5.55 -5.16
CA LEU A 44 11.30 -4.94 -6.09
C LEU A 44 11.51 -3.44 -5.79
N ILE A 45 10.42 -2.70 -5.56
CA ILE A 45 10.48 -1.29 -5.16
C ILE A 45 11.29 -1.14 -3.88
N THR A 46 11.02 -1.98 -2.88
CA THR A 46 11.73 -1.95 -1.60
C THR A 46 13.21 -2.24 -1.79
N CYS A 47 13.59 -3.27 -2.54
CA CYS A 47 14.99 -3.55 -2.84
C CYS A 47 15.68 -2.38 -3.56
N ALA A 48 15.01 -1.76 -4.54
CA ALA A 48 15.55 -0.64 -5.29
C ALA A 48 15.74 0.60 -4.40
N THR A 49 14.77 0.93 -3.55
CA THR A 49 14.85 2.09 -2.65
C THR A 49 15.88 1.91 -1.55
N LEU A 50 16.03 0.70 -1.00
CA LEU A 50 17.08 0.39 -0.02
C LEU A 50 18.48 0.30 -0.63
N ALA A 51 18.61 0.07 -1.94
CA ALA A 51 19.89 0.15 -2.63
C ALA A 51 20.40 1.60 -2.72
N LEU A 52 19.52 2.60 -2.77
CA LEU A 52 19.92 4.01 -2.95
C LEU A 52 20.88 4.52 -1.85
N PRO A 53 20.61 4.34 -0.53
CA PRO A 53 21.55 4.74 0.51
C PRO A 53 22.91 4.04 0.42
N ARG A 54 22.93 2.76 0.02
CA ARG A 54 24.17 2.00 -0.15
C ARG A 54 24.98 2.49 -1.34
N LEU A 55 24.33 2.81 -2.46
CA LEU A 55 24.99 3.41 -3.62
C LEU A 55 25.56 4.79 -3.27
N MET A 56 24.82 5.58 -2.50
CA MET A 56 25.29 6.89 -2.04
C MET A 56 26.51 6.75 -1.10
N GLN A 57 26.46 5.81 -0.15
CA GLN A 57 27.61 5.49 0.71
C GLN A 57 28.84 5.10 -0.11
N LEU A 58 28.70 4.19 -1.09
CA LEU A 58 29.81 3.78 -1.95
C LEU A 58 30.38 4.95 -2.76
N GLY A 59 29.53 5.87 -3.21
CA GLY A 59 29.95 7.10 -3.87
C GLY A 59 30.82 7.97 -2.98
N ILE A 60 30.41 8.17 -1.73
CA ILE A 60 31.16 8.96 -0.75
C ILE A 60 32.48 8.27 -0.40
N ASP A 61 32.42 7.01 0.05
CA ASP A 61 33.56 6.31 0.63
C ASP A 61 34.67 6.02 -0.40
N LYS A 62 34.32 5.71 -1.66
CA LYS A 62 35.31 5.34 -2.69
C LYS A 62 35.82 6.48 -3.54
N TYR A 63 35.02 7.53 -3.75
CA TYR A 63 35.32 8.57 -4.73
C TYR A 63 35.41 9.97 -4.13
N ILE A 64 34.77 10.25 -2.99
CA ILE A 64 34.81 11.59 -2.37
C ILE A 64 35.79 11.63 -1.20
N ALA A 65 35.79 10.61 -0.34
CA ALA A 65 36.61 10.58 0.88
C ALA A 65 38.10 10.28 0.64
N VAL A 66 38.46 9.79 -0.55
CA VAL A 66 39.85 9.43 -0.89
C VAL A 66 40.58 10.65 -1.48
N ALA A 67 41.48 11.25 -0.70
CA ALA A 67 42.14 12.52 -1.02
C ALA A 67 43.14 12.45 -2.21
N ASP A 68 43.78 11.30 -2.42
CA ASP A 68 44.90 11.12 -3.37
C ASP A 68 44.51 10.41 -4.68
N GLN A 69 43.22 10.37 -5.00
CA GLN A 69 42.72 9.67 -6.18
C GLN A 69 42.81 10.57 -7.44
N ASP A 70 43.28 10.00 -8.55
CA ASP A 70 43.31 10.70 -9.83
C ASP A 70 41.91 11.22 -10.21
N THR A 71 41.86 12.48 -10.65
CA THR A 71 40.62 13.19 -10.94
C THR A 71 39.84 12.50 -12.05
N ALA A 72 40.52 11.94 -13.06
CA ALA A 72 39.86 11.21 -14.15
C ALA A 72 39.15 9.94 -13.65
N VAL A 73 39.82 9.16 -12.78
CA VAL A 73 39.27 7.94 -12.17
C VAL A 73 38.09 8.28 -11.27
N ARG A 74 38.20 9.36 -10.50
CA ARG A 74 37.12 9.85 -9.63
C ARG A 74 35.87 10.20 -10.43
N LEU A 75 36.00 11.03 -11.48
CA LEU A 75 34.84 11.41 -12.30
C LEU A 75 34.21 10.22 -13.02
N ALA A 76 35.02 9.33 -13.59
CA ALA A 76 34.51 8.15 -14.30
C ALA A 76 33.73 7.21 -13.36
N GLY A 77 34.25 6.98 -12.15
CA GLY A 77 33.60 6.15 -11.15
C GLY A 77 32.31 6.77 -10.59
N LEU A 78 32.32 8.08 -10.33
CA LEU A 78 31.14 8.81 -9.89
C LEU A 78 30.06 8.84 -10.97
N ALA A 79 30.44 9.02 -12.24
CA ALA A 79 29.53 8.97 -13.37
C ALA A 79 28.87 7.59 -13.50
N ASN A 80 29.65 6.51 -13.40
CA ASN A 80 29.11 5.15 -13.45
C ASN A 80 28.14 4.87 -12.30
N LEU A 81 28.50 5.28 -11.06
CA LEU A 81 27.58 5.18 -9.92
C LEU A 81 26.32 6.03 -10.11
N ALA A 82 26.43 7.23 -10.68
CA ALA A 82 25.29 8.08 -10.98
C ALA A 82 24.35 7.43 -12.00
N PHE A 83 24.88 6.73 -13.02
CA PHE A 83 24.06 5.95 -13.96
C PHE A 83 23.35 4.79 -13.27
N ILE A 84 24.05 4.03 -12.41
CA ILE A 84 23.44 2.92 -11.64
C ILE A 84 22.36 3.46 -10.69
N TYR A 85 22.64 4.57 -10.00
CA TYR A 85 21.69 5.24 -9.11
C TYR A 85 20.46 5.72 -9.87
N GLY A 86 20.66 6.41 -11.00
CA GLY A 86 19.57 6.85 -11.87
C GLY A 86 18.73 5.69 -12.40
N GLY A 87 19.39 4.59 -12.79
CA GLY A 87 18.72 3.35 -13.19
C GLY A 87 17.88 2.73 -12.07
N ALA A 88 18.40 2.70 -10.85
CA ALA A 88 17.66 2.20 -9.68
C ALA A 88 16.45 3.08 -9.35
N VAL A 89 16.59 4.41 -9.42
CA VAL A 89 15.48 5.37 -9.24
C VAL A 89 14.41 5.17 -10.32
N LEU A 90 14.81 5.08 -11.59
CA LEU A 90 13.88 4.84 -12.69
C LEU A 90 13.16 3.50 -12.56
N LEU A 91 13.87 2.45 -12.15
CA LEU A 91 13.29 1.14 -11.89
C LEU A 91 12.26 1.20 -10.76
N ALA A 92 12.59 1.84 -9.64
CA ALA A 92 11.68 2.02 -8.52
C ALA A 92 10.44 2.82 -8.93
N PHE A 93 10.63 3.89 -9.70
CA PHE A 93 9.54 4.71 -10.24
C PHE A 93 8.63 3.92 -11.17
N ALA A 94 9.20 3.22 -12.16
CA ALA A 94 8.42 2.42 -13.11
C ALA A 94 7.66 1.29 -12.41
N ALA A 95 8.31 0.56 -11.50
CA ALA A 95 7.67 -0.48 -10.72
C ALA A 95 6.56 0.07 -9.83
N GLY A 96 6.79 1.20 -9.16
CA GLY A 96 5.78 1.89 -8.35
C GLY A 96 4.58 2.35 -9.18
N PHE A 97 4.83 2.96 -10.34
CA PHE A 97 3.77 3.38 -11.25
C PHE A 97 2.91 2.19 -11.71
N ILE A 98 3.55 1.10 -12.17
CA ILE A 98 2.85 -0.12 -12.58
C ILE A 98 2.04 -0.69 -11.41
N GLN A 99 2.61 -0.71 -10.21
CA GLN A 99 1.93 -1.23 -9.01
C GLN A 99 0.67 -0.42 -8.69
N VAL A 100 0.76 0.91 -8.70
CA VAL A 100 -0.39 1.80 -8.43
C VAL A 100 -1.49 1.60 -9.46
N VAL A 101 -1.16 1.62 -10.76
CA VAL A 101 -2.14 1.40 -11.84
C VAL A 101 -2.80 0.02 -11.72
N LEU A 102 -2.01 -1.02 -11.46
CA LEU A 102 -2.51 -2.38 -11.30
C LEU A 102 -3.47 -2.50 -10.12
N LEU A 103 -3.10 -1.95 -8.96
CA LEU A 103 -3.95 -1.96 -7.77
C LEU A 103 -5.24 -1.16 -7.97
N GLU A 104 -5.17 0.00 -8.61
CA GLU A 104 -6.34 0.81 -8.91
C GLU A 104 -7.30 0.06 -9.83
N TYR A 105 -6.78 -0.55 -10.90
CA TYR A 105 -7.57 -1.38 -11.80
C TYR A 105 -8.26 -2.55 -11.08
N ILE A 106 -7.52 -3.27 -10.22
CA ILE A 106 -8.06 -4.37 -9.41
C ILE A 106 -9.15 -3.86 -8.47
N GLY A 107 -8.87 -2.76 -7.75
CA GLY A 107 -9.81 -2.14 -6.82
C GLY A 107 -11.12 -1.78 -7.49
N GLN A 108 -11.07 -1.04 -8.61
CA GLN A 108 -12.26 -0.66 -9.37
C GLN A 108 -13.02 -1.87 -9.92
N SER A 109 -12.32 -2.90 -10.40
CA SER A 109 -12.97 -4.12 -10.89
C SER A 109 -13.72 -4.89 -9.79
N ILE A 110 -13.15 -4.96 -8.58
CA ILE A 110 -13.81 -5.56 -7.41
C ILE A 110 -15.05 -4.75 -7.04
N MET A 111 -14.94 -3.42 -6.97
CA MET A 111 -16.06 -2.53 -6.63
C MET A 111 -17.19 -2.60 -7.66
N HIS A 112 -16.85 -2.65 -8.95
CA HIS A 112 -17.83 -2.78 -10.02
C HIS A 112 -18.68 -4.05 -9.84
N ARG A 113 -18.04 -5.20 -9.55
CA ARG A 113 -18.75 -6.45 -9.27
C ARG A 113 -19.62 -6.35 -8.03
N LEU A 114 -19.07 -5.81 -6.94
CA LEU A 114 -19.82 -5.66 -5.68
C LEU A 114 -21.06 -4.80 -5.88
N ARG A 115 -20.93 -3.68 -6.61
CA ARG A 115 -22.04 -2.79 -6.94
C ARG A 115 -23.08 -3.48 -7.80
N ASN A 116 -22.66 -4.27 -8.79
CA ASN A 116 -23.60 -5.01 -9.64
C ASN A 116 -24.36 -6.09 -8.86
N ASP A 117 -23.67 -6.87 -8.02
CA ASP A 117 -24.29 -7.91 -7.19
C ASP A 117 -25.31 -7.31 -6.21
N LEU A 118 -24.95 -6.22 -5.55
CA LEU A 118 -25.85 -5.52 -4.62
C LEU A 118 -27.02 -4.88 -5.35
N TYR A 119 -26.80 -4.29 -6.52
CA TYR A 119 -27.87 -3.71 -7.32
C TYR A 119 -28.89 -4.76 -7.76
N GLN A 120 -28.43 -5.90 -8.30
CA GLN A 120 -29.30 -7.02 -8.67
C GLN A 120 -30.06 -7.58 -7.47
N HIS A 121 -29.40 -7.71 -6.32
CA HIS A 121 -30.06 -8.14 -5.09
C HIS A 121 -31.16 -7.19 -4.65
N ILE A 122 -30.89 -5.87 -4.66
CA ILE A 122 -31.87 -4.85 -4.27
C ILE A 122 -33.08 -4.89 -5.19
N LEU A 123 -32.88 -5.00 -6.52
CA LEU A 123 -34.00 -5.07 -7.47
C LEU A 123 -34.92 -6.28 -7.27
N GLY A 124 -34.42 -7.36 -6.66
CA GLY A 124 -35.19 -8.56 -6.36
C GLY A 124 -35.95 -8.51 -5.02
N LEU A 125 -35.84 -7.44 -4.24
CA LEU A 125 -36.51 -7.32 -2.93
C LEU A 125 -37.99 -6.96 -3.08
N ASP A 126 -38.78 -7.36 -2.10
CA ASP A 126 -40.22 -7.09 -2.08
C ASP A 126 -40.55 -5.64 -1.74
N LEU A 127 -41.74 -5.18 -2.13
CA LEU A 127 -42.15 -3.79 -1.90
C LEU A 127 -42.22 -3.42 -0.40
N ALA A 128 -42.50 -4.39 0.49
CA ALA A 128 -42.56 -4.11 1.92
C ALA A 128 -41.18 -3.83 2.52
N PHE A 129 -40.10 -4.37 1.95
CA PHE A 129 -38.73 -3.99 2.29
C PHE A 129 -38.49 -2.49 2.03
N PHE A 130 -38.88 -2.00 0.86
CA PHE A 130 -38.69 -0.58 0.48
C PHE A 130 -39.56 0.39 1.29
N HIS A 131 -40.69 -0.06 1.84
CA HIS A 131 -41.47 0.74 2.80
C HIS A 131 -40.80 0.84 4.17
N ARG A 132 -40.04 -0.19 4.60
CA ARG A 132 -39.35 -0.23 5.90
C ARG A 132 -37.96 0.40 5.85
N HIS A 133 -37.34 0.48 4.68
CA HIS A 133 -36.01 1.03 4.48
C HIS A 133 -36.01 2.18 3.48
N PRO A 134 -35.68 3.42 3.90
CA PRO A 134 -35.65 4.56 3.01
C PRO A 134 -34.72 4.33 1.82
N VAL A 135 -35.17 4.64 0.61
CA VAL A 135 -34.40 4.47 -0.64
C VAL A 135 -33.05 5.18 -0.56
N GLY A 136 -32.99 6.36 0.07
CA GLY A 136 -31.74 7.09 0.29
C GLY A 136 -30.67 6.29 1.05
N ARG A 137 -31.07 5.48 2.04
CA ARG A 137 -30.16 4.58 2.78
C ARG A 137 -29.59 3.48 1.88
N LEU A 138 -30.38 2.99 0.92
CA LEU A 138 -29.90 1.97 -0.03
C LEU A 138 -28.90 2.57 -1.01
N VAL A 139 -29.16 3.80 -1.47
CA VAL A 139 -28.24 4.55 -2.34
C VAL A 139 -26.92 4.81 -1.63
N THR A 140 -26.93 5.33 -0.40
CA THR A 140 -25.70 5.59 0.35
C THR A 140 -24.88 4.32 0.61
N ARG A 141 -25.53 3.18 0.85
CA ARG A 141 -24.83 1.89 0.96
C ARG A 141 -24.21 1.43 -0.36
N LEU A 142 -24.88 1.67 -1.49
CA LEU A 142 -24.40 1.29 -2.82
C LEU A 142 -23.27 2.22 -3.32
N THR A 143 -23.22 3.45 -2.82
CA THR A 143 -22.19 4.44 -3.21
C THR A 143 -21.09 4.55 -2.18
N ASN A 144 -21.41 5.00 -0.96
CA ASN A 144 -20.43 5.40 0.05
C ASN A 144 -19.81 4.19 0.75
N ASP A 145 -20.60 3.20 1.18
CA ASP A 145 -20.01 2.03 1.85
C ASP A 145 -19.09 1.26 0.91
N ILE A 146 -19.48 1.10 -0.37
CA ILE A 146 -18.64 0.51 -1.41
C ILE A 146 -17.36 1.35 -1.63
N GLN A 147 -17.47 2.67 -1.67
CA GLN A 147 -16.29 3.54 -1.81
C GLN A 147 -15.34 3.44 -0.61
N ASN A 148 -15.86 3.40 0.61
CA ASN A 148 -15.05 3.20 1.81
C ASN A 148 -14.34 1.83 1.76
N MET A 149 -15.01 0.79 1.25
CA MET A 149 -14.37 -0.50 1.01
C MET A 149 -13.25 -0.39 -0.03
N HIS A 150 -13.47 0.32 -1.14
CA HIS A 150 -12.43 0.56 -2.14
C HIS A 150 -11.16 1.13 -1.50
N GLU A 151 -11.29 2.26 -0.78
CA GLU A 151 -10.18 2.96 -0.14
C GLU A 151 -9.45 2.07 0.87
N MET A 152 -10.20 1.25 1.62
CA MET A 152 -9.61 0.28 2.54
C MET A 152 -8.70 -0.72 1.82
N PHE A 153 -9.11 -1.24 0.66
CA PHE A 153 -8.35 -2.26 -0.09
C PHE A 153 -7.23 -1.70 -0.95
N THR A 154 -7.45 -0.59 -1.66
CA THR A 154 -6.46 -0.05 -2.61
C THR A 154 -5.42 0.82 -1.92
N SER A 155 -5.82 1.57 -0.90
CA SER A 155 -4.94 2.51 -0.21
C SER A 155 -4.45 1.95 1.12
N VAL A 156 -5.35 1.74 2.09
CA VAL A 156 -4.95 1.46 3.48
C VAL A 156 -4.19 0.13 3.60
N MET A 157 -4.78 -0.98 3.15
CA MET A 157 -4.17 -2.31 3.29
C MET A 157 -2.84 -2.44 2.54
N VAL A 158 -2.79 -1.90 1.33
CA VAL A 158 -1.58 -1.92 0.49
C VAL A 158 -0.48 -1.07 1.10
N THR A 159 -0.81 0.14 1.57
CA THR A 159 0.17 1.06 2.16
C THR A 159 0.75 0.44 3.43
N LEU A 160 -0.10 -0.09 4.32
CA LEU A 160 0.34 -0.80 5.52
C LEU A 160 1.26 -1.98 5.20
N PHE A 161 0.92 -2.78 4.17
CA PHE A 161 1.75 -3.89 3.74
C PHE A 161 3.11 -3.43 3.22
N ASN A 162 3.12 -2.43 2.32
CA ASN A 162 4.35 -1.85 1.77
C ASN A 162 5.23 -1.25 2.86
N ASP A 163 4.64 -0.52 3.80
CA ASP A 163 5.38 0.15 4.86
C ASP A 163 5.94 -0.83 5.88
N LEU A 164 5.19 -1.88 6.24
CA LEU A 164 5.71 -2.98 7.04
C LEU A 164 6.89 -3.66 6.35
N LEU A 165 6.78 -3.92 5.04
CA LEU A 165 7.81 -4.57 4.26
C LEU A 165 9.09 -3.70 4.16
N LYS A 166 8.94 -2.39 3.92
CA LYS A 166 10.04 -1.42 3.94
C LYS A 166 10.70 -1.33 5.31
N LEU A 167 9.91 -1.23 6.38
CA LEU A 167 10.38 -1.14 7.76
C LEU A 167 11.23 -2.37 8.11
N VAL A 168 10.72 -3.57 7.84
CA VAL A 168 11.46 -4.82 8.03
C VAL A 168 12.73 -4.83 7.17
N GLY A 169 12.63 -4.45 5.90
CA GLY A 169 13.78 -4.35 5.00
C GLY A 169 14.88 -3.43 5.54
N ILE A 170 14.50 -2.25 6.06
CA ILE A 170 15.43 -1.27 6.62
C ILE A 170 16.13 -1.85 7.86
N LEU A 171 15.38 -2.48 8.77
CA LEU A 171 15.96 -3.11 9.96
C LEU A 171 16.93 -4.24 9.59
N VAL A 172 16.59 -5.07 8.61
CA VAL A 172 17.45 -6.15 8.13
C VAL A 172 18.75 -5.58 7.54
N VAL A 173 18.65 -4.60 6.63
CA VAL A 173 19.84 -3.97 6.01
C VAL A 173 20.70 -3.28 7.07
N LEU A 174 20.11 -2.54 8.01
CA LEU A 174 20.83 -1.91 9.12
C LEU A 174 21.51 -2.95 10.01
N SER A 175 20.87 -4.09 10.28
CA SER A 175 21.46 -5.15 11.10
C SER A 175 22.73 -5.73 10.47
N PHE A 176 22.77 -5.81 9.13
CA PHE A 176 23.98 -6.22 8.40
C PHE A 176 25.06 -5.13 8.34
N ILE A 177 24.70 -3.85 8.43
CA ILE A 177 25.67 -2.74 8.46
C ILE A 177 26.27 -2.59 9.85
N ASN A 178 25.40 -2.40 10.84
CA ASN A 178 25.77 -2.14 12.22
C ASN A 178 24.61 -2.51 13.15
N LEU A 179 24.79 -3.61 13.89
CA LEU A 179 23.79 -4.14 14.81
C LEU A 179 23.42 -3.16 15.93
N ARG A 180 24.35 -2.30 16.36
CA ARG A 180 24.11 -1.31 17.42
C ARG A 180 23.15 -0.21 16.95
N LEU A 181 23.35 0.29 15.73
CA LEU A 181 22.45 1.25 15.08
C LEU A 181 21.06 0.64 14.86
N ALA A 182 21.00 -0.60 14.39
CA ALA A 182 19.74 -1.32 14.21
C ALA A 182 18.95 -1.48 15.52
N ALA A 183 19.62 -1.86 16.62
CA ALA A 183 19.00 -2.02 17.93
C ALA A 183 18.45 -0.69 18.48
N VAL A 184 19.19 0.41 18.31
CA VAL A 184 18.72 1.74 18.70
C VAL A 184 17.49 2.13 17.89
N MET A 185 17.50 1.95 16.56
CA MET A 185 16.33 2.25 15.72
C MET A 185 15.12 1.36 16.03
N ALA A 186 15.35 0.08 16.36
CA ALA A 186 14.28 -0.84 16.75
C ALA A 186 13.60 -0.40 18.07
N LEU A 187 14.32 0.26 18.98
CA LEU A 187 13.75 0.82 20.21
C LEU A 187 12.81 2.01 19.95
N PHE A 188 13.04 2.77 18.87
CA PHE A 188 12.18 3.91 18.50
C PHE A 188 10.82 3.48 17.95
N LEU A 189 10.71 2.28 17.37
CA LEU A 189 9.45 1.76 16.82
C LEU A 189 8.31 1.66 17.84
N PRO A 190 8.46 0.99 19.00
CA PRO A 190 7.40 0.93 20.00
C PRO A 190 7.07 2.32 20.56
N LEU A 191 8.07 3.20 20.72
CA LEU A 191 7.85 4.57 21.17
C LEU A 191 6.95 5.33 20.19
N ALA A 192 7.25 5.26 18.89
CA ALA A 192 6.45 5.91 17.85
C ALA A 192 5.00 5.39 17.82
N LEU A 193 4.80 4.07 18.01
CA LEU A 193 3.48 3.46 18.08
C LEU A 193 2.69 3.85 19.34
N THR A 194 3.36 4.17 20.45
CA THR A 194 2.67 4.59 21.69
C THR A 194 2.29 6.07 21.71
N VAL A 195 3.00 6.91 20.94
CA VAL A 195 2.78 8.36 20.88
C VAL A 195 1.73 8.72 19.81
N THR A 196 1.59 7.90 18.77
CA THR A 196 0.63 8.09 17.67
C THR A 196 -0.68 7.38 17.95
#